data_AF-A0A954DK82-F1
#
_entry.id   AF-A0A954DK82-F1
#
_cell.length_a   1.000
_cell.length_b   1.000
_cell.length_c   1.000
_cell.angle_alpha   90.00
_cell.angle_beta   90.00
_cell.angle_gamma   90.00
#
_symmetry.space_group_name_H-M   'P 1'
#
loop_
_entity.id
_entity.type
_entity.pdbx_description
1 polymer ?
#
loop_
_entity_poly.entity_id
_entity_poly.type
_entity_poly.pdbx_seq_one_letter_code
_entity_poly.pdbx_strand_id
1 'polypeptide(L)'
;HGSLGDIDGDGDLDLIESRVSGSFLFINDGAGNFSGETQLGDLESYHSVLVDMDGDGDLDIVEGNYDEGSGLPNRVLLNDGAGNFTDSGQRLGMAKTHALDAGDIDGDGDLDIVEGAYFDNNQVWFNGANPVELSVDLNTGSEAAGSVITVTATTGIAVATNQTVDLSVSGSGIEASDYQLASSQLTIPVGSSSASTSFTVLDDDLN
;
A
#
# COMPACT_ATOMS: atom_id res chain seq x y z
N HIS A 1 -22.81 -9.01 -7.07
CA HIS A 1 -22.60 -9.20 -5.61
C HIS A 1 -23.01 -7.92 -4.91
N GLY A 2 -23.06 -7.89 -3.57
CA GLY A 2 -23.16 -6.63 -2.84
C GLY A 2 -22.16 -6.56 -1.69
N SER A 3 -21.70 -5.35 -1.38
CA SER A 3 -20.87 -5.01 -0.24
C SER A 3 -21.52 -3.88 0.57
N LEU A 4 -21.19 -3.82 1.86
CA LEU A 4 -21.66 -2.78 2.76
C LEU A 4 -20.46 -2.02 3.32
N GLY A 5 -20.59 -0.70 3.44
CA GLY A 5 -19.57 0.19 4.01
C GLY A 5 -20.15 1.58 4.26
N ASP A 6 -19.52 2.36 5.12
CA ASP A 6 -19.86 3.78 5.33
C ASP A 6 -19.21 4.59 4.19
N ILE A 7 -19.99 4.96 3.17
CA ILE A 7 -19.46 5.51 1.92
C ILE A 7 -19.49 7.04 1.92
N ASP A 8 -20.43 7.65 2.65
CA ASP A 8 -20.56 9.11 2.76
C ASP A 8 -20.16 9.68 4.14
N GLY A 9 -19.63 8.83 5.02
CA GLY A 9 -19.03 9.22 6.29
C GLY A 9 -20.06 9.64 7.35
N ASP A 10 -21.33 9.27 7.18
CA ASP A 10 -22.40 9.62 8.11
C ASP A 10 -22.50 8.65 9.31
N GLY A 11 -21.72 7.57 9.28
CA GLY A 11 -21.59 6.58 10.34
C GLY A 11 -22.57 5.40 10.22
N ASP A 12 -23.33 5.33 9.14
CA ASP A 12 -24.18 4.19 8.82
C ASP A 12 -23.61 3.34 7.66
N LEU A 13 -24.17 2.15 7.44
CA LEU A 13 -23.70 1.28 6.35
C LEU A 13 -24.57 1.45 5.11
N ASP A 14 -23.94 1.88 4.02
CA ASP A 14 -24.48 1.96 2.67
C ASP A 14 -24.30 0.65 1.91
N LEU A 15 -24.96 0.55 0.75
CA LEU A 15 -24.91 -0.63 -0.11
C LEU A 15 -24.31 -0.32 -1.48
N ILE A 16 -23.29 -1.10 -1.86
CA ILE A 16 -22.85 -1.23 -3.24
C ILE A 16 -23.41 -2.52 -3.80
N GLU A 17 -24.06 -2.44 -4.96
CA GLU A 17 -24.51 -3.60 -5.73
C GLU A 17 -23.81 -3.65 -7.08
N SER A 18 -22.92 -4.62 -7.27
CA SER A 18 -22.27 -4.88 -8.56
C SER A 18 -23.18 -5.70 -9.47
N ARG A 19 -23.54 -5.11 -10.61
CA ARG A 19 -24.38 -5.69 -11.66
C ARG A 19 -23.63 -5.73 -12.99
N VAL A 20 -24.14 -6.55 -13.91
CA VAL A 20 -23.63 -6.62 -15.30
C VAL A 20 -23.61 -5.25 -15.98
N SER A 21 -24.55 -4.37 -15.64
CA SER A 21 -24.65 -3.03 -16.22
C SER A 21 -23.81 -1.97 -15.52
N GLY A 22 -22.99 -2.35 -14.52
CA GLY A 22 -22.24 -1.44 -13.65
C GLY A 22 -22.56 -1.65 -12.17
N SER A 23 -21.72 -1.08 -11.31
CA SER A 23 -21.98 -1.03 -9.87
C SER A 23 -22.89 0.15 -9.52
N PHE A 24 -23.77 -0.06 -8.53
CA PHE A 24 -24.74 0.93 -8.06
C PHE A 24 -24.59 1.14 -6.56
N LEU A 25 -24.52 2.41 -6.15
CA LEU A 25 -24.57 2.84 -4.76
C LEU A 25 -26.02 3.10 -4.35
N PHE A 26 -26.32 2.75 -3.11
CA PHE A 26 -27.52 3.10 -2.38
C PHE A 26 -27.15 3.61 -1.00
N ILE A 27 -27.55 4.84 -0.70
CA ILE A 27 -27.32 5.50 0.59
C ILE A 27 -28.38 5.07 1.59
N ASN A 28 -27.95 4.66 2.77
CA ASN A 28 -28.81 4.31 3.89
C ASN A 28 -29.09 5.55 4.78
N ASP A 29 -30.14 5.48 5.59
CA ASP A 29 -30.60 6.59 6.45
C ASP A 29 -30.49 6.26 7.95
N GLY A 30 -29.71 5.24 8.27
CA GLY A 30 -29.49 4.68 9.61
C GLY A 30 -30.66 3.85 10.12
N ALA A 31 -31.79 3.83 9.41
CA ALA A 31 -32.96 3.03 9.71
C ALA A 31 -33.15 1.85 8.74
N GLY A 32 -32.19 1.63 7.83
CA GLY A 32 -32.22 0.58 6.81
C GLY A 32 -33.06 0.96 5.59
N ASN A 33 -33.39 2.24 5.39
CA ASN A 33 -34.05 2.70 4.18
C ASN A 33 -33.00 3.16 3.18
N PHE A 34 -32.83 2.39 2.12
CA PHE A 34 -31.89 2.67 1.05
C PHE A 34 -32.51 3.59 0.00
N SER A 35 -31.80 4.65 -0.36
CA SER A 35 -32.22 5.65 -1.34
C SER A 35 -31.05 6.07 -2.24
N GLY A 36 -31.34 6.79 -3.34
CA GLY A 36 -30.30 7.29 -4.25
C GLY A 36 -29.58 6.16 -4.99
N GLU A 37 -30.12 5.73 -6.14
CA GLU A 37 -29.42 4.79 -7.03
C GLU A 37 -28.44 5.56 -7.91
N THR A 38 -27.16 5.53 -7.56
CA THR A 38 -26.08 6.18 -8.32
C THR A 38 -25.21 5.11 -8.98
N GLN A 39 -25.07 5.16 -10.30
CA GLN A 39 -24.15 4.28 -11.02
C GLN A 39 -22.71 4.76 -10.85
N LEU A 40 -21.83 3.90 -10.35
CA LEU A 40 -20.45 4.24 -9.96
C LEU A 40 -19.38 3.91 -11.00
N GLY A 41 -19.77 3.37 -12.15
CA GLY A 41 -18.85 2.99 -13.20
C GLY A 41 -19.59 2.45 -14.41
N ASP A 42 -18.85 2.17 -15.48
CA ASP A 42 -19.37 1.57 -16.71
C ASP A 42 -18.84 0.15 -16.95
N LEU A 43 -18.07 -0.40 -16.01
CA LEU A 43 -17.51 -1.74 -16.12
C LEU A 43 -18.57 -2.80 -15.82
N GLU A 44 -18.65 -3.81 -16.68
CA GLU A 44 -19.44 -5.01 -16.38
C GLU A 44 -18.76 -5.79 -15.25
N SER A 45 -19.21 -5.55 -14.02
CA SER A 45 -18.62 -6.11 -12.81
C SER A 45 -19.61 -6.96 -12.04
N TYR A 46 -19.20 -8.16 -11.65
CA TYR A 46 -19.99 -9.01 -10.75
C TYR A 46 -19.47 -8.98 -9.31
N HIS A 47 -18.28 -8.43 -9.10
CA HIS A 47 -17.53 -8.47 -7.85
C HIS A 47 -16.85 -7.13 -7.62
N SER A 48 -17.09 -6.55 -6.46
CA SER A 48 -16.37 -5.39 -5.95
C SER A 48 -15.93 -5.67 -4.52
N VAL A 49 -14.89 -4.97 -4.09
CA VAL A 49 -14.47 -4.89 -2.70
C VAL A 49 -14.34 -3.42 -2.31
N LEU A 50 -14.71 -3.12 -1.06
CA LEU A 50 -14.54 -1.80 -0.45
C LEU A 50 -13.26 -1.80 0.39
N VAL A 51 -12.39 -0.83 0.13
CA VAL A 51 -11.04 -0.77 0.71
C VAL A 51 -10.50 0.64 0.52
N ASP A 52 -9.83 1.19 1.53
CA ASP A 52 -9.09 2.45 1.43
C ASP A 52 -7.80 2.22 0.64
N MET A 53 -7.75 2.69 -0.61
CA MET A 53 -6.64 2.41 -1.54
C MET A 53 -5.62 3.54 -1.60
N ASP A 54 -5.98 4.76 -1.22
CA ASP A 54 -5.05 5.91 -1.24
C ASP A 54 -4.65 6.42 0.16
N GLY A 55 -5.17 5.80 1.21
CA GLY A 55 -4.79 6.02 2.60
C GLY A 55 -5.39 7.28 3.20
N ASP A 56 -6.47 7.82 2.61
CA ASP A 56 -7.15 9.02 3.10
C ASP A 56 -8.21 8.74 4.18
N GLY A 57 -8.53 7.46 4.40
CA GLY A 57 -9.46 6.98 5.41
C GLY A 57 -10.88 6.74 4.90
N ASP A 58 -11.16 7.04 3.62
CA ASP A 58 -12.44 6.82 2.99
C ASP A 58 -12.45 5.48 2.23
N LEU A 59 -13.61 4.81 2.15
CA LEU A 59 -13.71 3.54 1.43
C LEU A 59 -13.78 3.75 -0.07
N ASP A 60 -12.79 3.25 -0.80
CA ASP A 60 -12.76 3.17 -2.26
C ASP A 60 -13.38 1.87 -2.78
N ILE A 61 -13.54 1.78 -4.10
CA ILE A 61 -14.03 0.57 -4.77
C ILE A 61 -12.97 0.01 -5.69
N VAL A 62 -12.68 -1.28 -5.54
CA VAL A 62 -12.02 -2.08 -6.59
C VAL A 62 -13.07 -2.89 -7.33
N GLU A 63 -13.23 -2.62 -8.63
CA GLU A 63 -14.18 -3.32 -9.49
C GLU A 63 -13.48 -4.46 -10.26
N GLY A 64 -13.98 -5.67 -10.07
CA GLY A 64 -13.56 -6.86 -10.78
C GLY A 64 -14.25 -6.98 -12.12
N ASN A 65 -13.48 -7.12 -13.18
CA ASN A 65 -13.97 -7.32 -14.53
C ASN A 65 -14.50 -8.76 -14.67
N TYR A 66 -15.69 -8.93 -15.25
CA TYR A 66 -16.25 -10.26 -15.52
C TYR A 66 -16.01 -10.77 -16.96
N ASP A 67 -15.39 -9.95 -17.81
CA ASP A 67 -15.10 -10.13 -19.23
C ASP A 67 -15.87 -11.25 -19.96
N GLU A 68 -17.02 -10.96 -20.56
CA GLU A 68 -17.58 -11.80 -21.64
C GLU A 68 -17.10 -11.37 -23.05
N GLY A 69 -15.93 -10.72 -23.15
CA GLY A 69 -15.34 -10.22 -24.40
C GLY A 69 -15.16 -8.70 -24.47
N SER A 70 -15.33 -8.00 -23.35
CA SER A 70 -15.03 -6.58 -23.16
C SER A 70 -13.53 -6.25 -23.20
N GLY A 71 -12.65 -7.18 -22.82
CA GLY A 71 -11.20 -6.97 -22.75
C GLY A 71 -10.79 -5.83 -21.80
N LEU A 72 -11.61 -5.57 -20.78
CA LEU A 72 -11.38 -4.50 -19.82
C LEU A 72 -10.64 -5.03 -18.58
N PRO A 73 -9.74 -4.24 -17.99
CA PRO A 73 -9.05 -4.60 -16.75
C PRO A 73 -9.94 -4.32 -15.53
N ASN A 74 -9.55 -4.86 -14.37
CA ASN A 74 -10.10 -4.41 -13.08
C ASN A 74 -9.69 -2.94 -12.86
N ARG A 75 -10.50 -2.19 -12.13
CA ARG A 75 -10.32 -0.75 -11.93
C ARG A 75 -10.44 -0.39 -10.46
N VAL A 76 -9.88 0.77 -10.13
CA VAL A 76 -10.01 1.39 -8.81
C VAL A 76 -10.75 2.71 -8.99
N LEU A 77 -11.79 2.91 -8.18
CA LEU A 77 -12.58 4.12 -8.10
C LEU A 77 -12.36 4.74 -6.72
N LEU A 78 -11.77 5.93 -6.68
CA LEU A 78 -11.48 6.66 -5.45
C LEU A 78 -12.70 7.42 -4.99
N ASN A 79 -13.05 7.29 -3.72
CA ASN A 79 -14.08 8.06 -3.05
C ASN A 79 -13.51 9.38 -2.53
N ASP A 80 -14.37 10.40 -2.34
CA ASP A 80 -13.98 11.68 -1.75
C ASP A 80 -14.54 11.87 -0.32
N GLY A 81 -14.94 10.76 0.30
CA GLY A 81 -15.58 10.71 1.62
C GLY A 81 -17.04 11.15 1.64
N ALA A 82 -17.61 11.56 0.51
CA ALA A 82 -19.02 11.95 0.38
C ALA A 82 -19.77 11.09 -0.64
N GLY A 83 -19.21 9.92 -0.97
CA GLY A 83 -19.76 8.98 -1.95
C GLY A 83 -19.62 9.42 -3.40
N ASN A 84 -18.72 10.38 -3.72
CA ASN A 84 -18.44 10.74 -5.11
C ASN A 84 -17.18 10.01 -5.60
N PHE A 85 -17.39 9.10 -6.55
CA PHE A 85 -16.31 8.24 -7.06
C PHE A 85 -15.66 8.79 -8.32
N THR A 86 -14.32 8.72 -8.37
CA THR A 86 -13.50 9.06 -9.54
C THR A 86 -12.62 7.89 -9.95
N ASP A 87 -12.59 7.55 -11.24
CA ASP A 87 -11.65 6.54 -11.77
C ASP A 87 -10.20 6.97 -11.57
N SER A 88 -9.43 6.18 -10.81
CA SER A 88 -8.03 6.47 -10.52
C SER A 88 -7.11 6.37 -11.76
N GLY A 89 -7.60 5.72 -12.82
CA GLY A 89 -6.82 5.37 -14.00
C GLY A 89 -5.99 4.09 -13.84
N GLN A 90 -5.95 3.48 -12.64
CA GLN A 90 -5.27 2.21 -12.41
C GLN A 90 -6.01 1.06 -13.10
N ARG A 91 -5.24 0.12 -13.65
CA ARG A 91 -5.74 -1.00 -14.43
C ARG A 91 -5.06 -2.27 -13.92
N LEU A 92 -5.81 -3.10 -13.19
CA LEU A 92 -5.28 -4.26 -12.49
C LEU A 92 -5.63 -5.53 -13.29
N GLY A 93 -4.63 -6.12 -13.95
CA GLY A 93 -4.82 -7.36 -14.71
C GLY A 93 -5.77 -7.21 -15.90
N MET A 94 -6.08 -8.34 -16.55
CA MET A 94 -7.06 -8.44 -17.65
C MET A 94 -7.89 -9.73 -17.53
N ALA A 95 -7.74 -10.45 -16.42
CA ALA A 95 -8.37 -11.74 -16.22
C ALA A 95 -9.84 -11.57 -15.86
N LYS A 96 -10.62 -12.63 -16.06
CA LYS A 96 -12.00 -12.72 -15.56
C LYS A 96 -11.98 -12.91 -14.05
N THR A 97 -12.40 -11.87 -13.34
CA THR A 97 -12.48 -11.85 -11.89
C THR A 97 -13.74 -12.56 -11.41
N HIS A 98 -13.53 -13.61 -10.62
CA HIS A 98 -14.60 -14.35 -9.94
C HIS A 98 -14.59 -14.17 -8.42
N ALA A 99 -13.52 -13.57 -7.89
CA ALA A 99 -13.42 -13.16 -6.51
C ALA A 99 -12.44 -11.99 -6.42
N LEU A 100 -12.77 -11.03 -5.58
CA LEU A 100 -11.85 -10.02 -5.06
C LEU A 100 -11.91 -10.09 -3.54
N ASP A 101 -10.75 -9.91 -2.92
CA ASP A 101 -10.63 -9.69 -1.49
C ASP A 101 -9.48 -8.72 -1.23
N ALA A 102 -9.49 -8.10 -0.06
CA ALA A 102 -8.47 -7.14 0.35
C ALA A 102 -7.87 -7.53 1.71
N GLY A 103 -6.57 -7.31 1.87
CA GLY A 103 -5.85 -7.60 3.11
C GLY A 103 -4.40 -7.15 3.04
N ASP A 104 -3.80 -6.83 4.17
CA ASP A 104 -2.36 -6.56 4.29
C ASP A 104 -1.58 -7.87 4.17
N ILE A 105 -1.02 -8.16 2.98
CA ILE A 105 -0.39 -9.44 2.64
C ILE A 105 1.12 -9.38 2.87
N ASP A 106 1.74 -8.21 2.68
CA ASP A 106 3.17 -8.02 2.86
C ASP A 106 3.58 -7.41 4.22
N GLY A 107 2.60 -7.00 5.03
CA GLY A 107 2.78 -6.53 6.40
C GLY A 107 3.14 -5.05 6.49
N ASP A 108 2.83 -4.25 5.47
CA ASP A 108 3.20 -2.83 5.40
C ASP A 108 2.16 -1.87 5.97
N GLY A 109 0.98 -2.40 6.29
CA GLY A 109 -0.13 -1.66 6.87
C GLY A 109 -1.08 -1.05 5.85
N ASP A 110 -0.74 -1.10 4.56
CA ASP A 110 -1.66 -0.80 3.46
C ASP A 110 -2.38 -2.09 3.03
N LEU A 111 -3.63 -1.97 2.57
CA LEU A 111 -4.42 -3.14 2.15
C LEU A 111 -4.14 -3.50 0.69
N ASP A 112 -3.72 -4.74 0.45
CA ASP A 112 -3.45 -5.30 -0.87
C ASP A 112 -4.70 -5.94 -1.47
N ILE A 113 -4.71 -6.13 -2.80
CA ILE A 113 -5.81 -6.78 -3.52
C ILE A 113 -5.42 -8.18 -3.97
N VAL A 114 -6.29 -9.16 -3.72
CA VAL A 114 -6.20 -10.51 -4.28
C VAL A 114 -7.33 -10.74 -5.28
N GLU A 115 -6.98 -11.16 -6.48
CA GLU A 115 -7.92 -11.64 -7.49
C GLU A 115 -7.93 -13.17 -7.57
N GLY A 116 -9.13 -13.74 -7.50
CA GLY A 116 -9.43 -15.08 -7.99
C GLY A 116 -9.85 -15.03 -9.46
N ALA A 117 -8.97 -15.47 -10.36
CA ALA A 117 -9.21 -15.49 -11.80
C ALA A 117 -9.83 -16.83 -12.25
N TYR A 118 -10.81 -16.81 -13.16
CA TYR A 118 -11.54 -18.03 -13.55
C TYR A 118 -10.80 -18.94 -14.54
N PHE A 119 -10.00 -18.37 -15.44
CA PHE A 119 -9.22 -19.10 -16.45
C PHE A 119 -7.75 -18.71 -16.52
N ASP A 120 -7.32 -17.81 -15.63
CA ASP A 120 -5.95 -17.36 -15.52
C ASP A 120 -5.41 -17.68 -14.12
N ASN A 121 -4.15 -17.35 -13.87
CA ASN A 121 -3.59 -17.43 -12.53
C ASN A 121 -4.19 -16.33 -11.65
N ASN A 122 -4.44 -16.66 -10.38
CA ASN A 122 -4.74 -15.66 -9.36
C ASN A 122 -3.61 -14.62 -9.29
N GLN A 123 -3.98 -13.37 -9.04
CA GLN A 123 -3.06 -12.24 -9.00
C GLN A 123 -3.18 -11.53 -7.65
N VAL A 124 -2.07 -10.91 -7.24
CA VAL A 124 -2.01 -10.04 -6.06
C VAL A 124 -1.42 -8.71 -6.51
N TRP A 125 -2.03 -7.61 -6.09
CA TRP A 125 -1.50 -6.26 -6.25
C TRP A 125 -1.22 -5.68 -4.88
N PHE A 126 0.05 -5.37 -4.65
CA PHE A 126 0.49 -4.71 -3.44
C PHE A 126 0.14 -3.23 -3.53
N ASN A 127 -0.57 -2.73 -2.52
CA ASN A 127 -0.79 -1.30 -2.33
C ASN A 127 0.40 -0.70 -1.57
N GLY A 128 0.53 0.62 -1.55
CA GLY A 128 1.51 1.24 -0.68
C GLY A 128 2.96 1.22 -1.18
N ALA A 129 3.83 1.79 -0.34
CA ALA A 129 5.27 1.76 -0.55
C ALA A 129 5.87 0.70 0.37
N ASN A 130 6.42 -0.36 -0.23
CA ASN A 130 7.14 -1.41 0.49
C ASN A 130 7.92 -0.86 1.70
N PRO A 131 7.60 -1.31 2.93
CA PRO A 131 8.05 -0.69 4.15
C PRO A 131 9.55 -0.91 4.25
N VAL A 132 10.28 0.17 4.48
CA VAL A 132 11.74 0.12 4.58
C VAL A 132 12.13 -0.12 6.03
N GLU A 133 12.49 -1.36 6.34
CA GLU A 133 12.98 -1.79 7.64
C GLU A 133 14.48 -1.49 7.79
N LEU A 134 14.85 -0.80 8.86
CA LEU A 134 16.25 -0.54 9.21
C LEU A 134 16.74 -1.54 10.27
N SER A 135 17.90 -2.13 10.01
CA SER A 135 18.59 -3.00 10.95
C SER A 135 20.07 -2.64 11.06
N VAL A 136 20.67 -3.05 12.17
CA VAL A 136 22.11 -2.98 12.39
C VAL A 136 22.65 -4.37 12.72
N ASP A 137 23.84 -4.69 12.24
CA ASP A 137 24.54 -5.94 12.60
C ASP A 137 25.05 -5.94 14.05
N LEU A 138 25.37 -4.76 14.59
CA LEU A 138 25.85 -4.52 15.94
C LEU A 138 25.08 -3.36 16.58
N ASN A 139 24.72 -3.52 17.86
CA ASN A 139 24.03 -2.49 18.65
C ASN A 139 24.94 -1.80 19.68
N THR A 140 26.23 -2.12 19.68
CA THR A 140 27.26 -1.48 20.51
C THR A 140 28.57 -1.44 19.74
N GLY A 141 29.39 -0.41 19.95
CA GLY A 141 30.74 -0.31 19.39
C GLY A 141 31.74 0.20 20.43
N SER A 142 33.01 -0.12 20.22
CA SER A 142 34.14 0.40 21.00
C SER A 142 35.09 1.17 20.06
N GLU A 143 35.52 2.33 20.54
CA GLU A 143 36.52 3.23 19.93
C GLU A 143 37.86 2.53 19.73
N ALA A 144 38.43 1.94 20.78
CA ALA A 144 39.70 1.21 20.73
C ALA A 144 39.73 0.06 19.71
N ALA A 145 38.56 -0.49 19.37
CA ALA A 145 38.43 -1.56 18.39
C ALA A 145 38.18 -1.07 16.96
N GLY A 146 37.92 0.23 16.75
CA GLY A 146 37.54 0.79 15.45
C GLY A 146 36.27 0.15 14.91
N SER A 147 35.24 0.03 15.75
CA SER A 147 34.05 -0.77 15.44
C SER A 147 33.31 -0.23 14.22
N VAL A 148 32.97 -1.10 13.28
CA VAL A 148 32.14 -0.76 12.10
C VAL A 148 30.80 -1.45 12.26
N ILE A 149 29.74 -0.64 12.26
CA ILE A 149 28.34 -1.06 12.30
C ILE A 149 27.78 -0.95 10.88
N THR A 150 27.26 -2.05 10.35
CA THR A 150 26.55 -2.07 9.07
C THR A 150 25.09 -1.73 9.33
N VAL A 151 24.62 -0.63 8.73
CA VAL A 151 23.20 -0.27 8.71
C VAL A 151 22.61 -0.79 7.40
N THR A 152 21.56 -1.61 7.49
CA THR A 152 20.89 -2.20 6.33
C THR A 152 19.44 -1.74 6.29
N ALA A 153 19.03 -1.18 5.15
CA ALA A 153 17.64 -0.93 4.79
C ALA A 153 17.13 -2.10 3.94
N THR A 154 15.98 -2.65 4.30
CA THR A 154 15.40 -3.82 3.63
C THR A 154 13.92 -3.59 3.37
N THR A 155 13.41 -4.18 2.30
CA THR A 155 12.00 -4.20 1.91
C THR A 155 11.59 -5.65 1.66
N GLY A 156 10.30 -5.96 1.77
CA GLY A 156 9.78 -7.33 1.57
C GLY A 156 10.01 -7.86 0.15
N ILE A 157 9.95 -6.98 -0.85
CA ILE A 157 10.15 -7.28 -2.28
C ILE A 157 11.04 -6.22 -2.95
N ALA A 158 11.40 -6.45 -4.22
CA ALA A 158 12.18 -5.48 -4.98
C ALA A 158 11.39 -4.19 -5.24
N VAL A 159 11.98 -3.03 -4.96
CA VAL A 159 11.29 -1.74 -5.06
C VAL A 159 11.07 -1.32 -6.52
N ALA A 160 9.89 -0.78 -6.84
CA ALA A 160 9.52 -0.32 -8.19
C ALA A 160 10.11 1.04 -8.55
N THR A 161 10.42 1.85 -7.54
CA THR A 161 11.13 3.13 -7.63
C THR A 161 12.24 3.17 -6.58
N ASN A 162 13.24 4.03 -6.75
CA ASN A 162 14.25 4.21 -5.71
C ASN A 162 13.58 4.62 -4.40
N GLN A 163 13.88 3.92 -3.31
CA GLN A 163 13.45 4.28 -1.96
C GLN A 163 14.64 4.88 -1.22
N THR A 164 14.45 6.04 -0.59
CA THR A 164 15.52 6.76 0.11
C THR A 164 15.18 6.93 1.57
N VAL A 165 16.12 6.58 2.45
CA VAL A 165 16.03 6.77 3.89
C VAL A 165 17.13 7.72 4.33
N ASP A 166 16.75 8.83 4.95
CA ASP A 166 17.70 9.73 5.56
C ASP A 166 18.15 9.17 6.91
N LEU A 167 19.47 9.14 7.12
CA LEU A 167 20.08 8.63 8.33
C LEU A 167 20.61 9.81 9.16
N SER A 168 20.26 9.80 10.45
CA SER A 168 20.82 10.73 11.41
C SER A 168 21.29 9.99 12.66
N VAL A 169 22.28 10.55 13.33
CA VAL A 169 22.86 10.01 14.55
C VAL A 169 22.54 10.97 15.67
N SER A 170 22.00 10.45 16.78
CA SER A 170 21.71 11.24 17.97
C SER A 170 21.96 10.41 19.22
N GLY A 171 22.30 11.08 20.32
CA GLY A 171 22.61 10.44 21.59
C GLY A 171 23.22 11.43 22.58
N SER A 172 23.36 11.00 23.84
CA SER A 172 24.04 11.80 24.86
C SER A 172 25.55 11.59 24.74
N GLY A 173 26.31 12.69 24.64
CA GLY A 173 27.77 12.61 24.54
C GLY A 173 28.28 12.04 23.22
N ILE A 174 27.50 12.18 22.14
CA ILE A 174 27.94 11.86 20.77
C ILE A 174 28.21 13.18 20.05
N GLU A 175 29.46 13.40 19.68
CA GLU A 175 29.93 14.48 18.81
C GLU A 175 30.20 13.94 17.39
N ALA A 176 30.25 14.84 16.41
CA ALA A 176 30.49 14.45 15.01
C ALA A 176 31.92 13.93 14.76
N SER A 177 32.83 14.09 15.72
CA SER A 177 34.17 13.50 15.73
C SER A 177 34.19 12.02 16.08
N ASP A 178 33.19 11.55 16.82
CA ASP A 178 33.19 10.22 17.46
C ASP A 178 32.77 9.13 16.48
N TYR A 179 32.32 9.53 15.30
CA TYR A 179 31.86 8.61 14.27
C TYR A 179 32.06 9.14 12.87
N GLN A 180 32.11 8.21 11.92
CA GLN A 180 32.00 8.50 10.50
C GLN A 180 30.86 7.68 9.92
N LEU A 181 29.87 8.37 9.37
CA LEU A 181 28.82 7.75 8.57
C LEU A 181 29.23 7.81 7.09
N ALA A 182 29.30 6.66 6.43
CA ALA A 182 29.73 6.60 5.02
C ALA A 182 28.74 7.30 4.06
N SER A 183 27.45 7.34 4.42
CA SER A 183 26.43 8.13 3.72
C SER A 183 25.31 8.49 4.67
N SER A 184 24.89 9.76 4.66
CA SER A 184 23.73 10.26 5.41
C SER A 184 22.39 9.95 4.76
N GLN A 185 22.39 9.34 3.57
CA GLN A 185 21.20 8.85 2.89
C GLN A 185 21.48 7.46 2.34
N LEU A 186 20.55 6.54 2.58
CA LEU A 186 20.60 5.17 2.08
C LEU A 186 19.53 5.00 1.01
N THR A 187 19.92 4.58 -0.20
CA THR A 187 19.01 4.37 -1.32
C THR A 187 18.92 2.89 -1.64
N ILE A 188 17.71 2.32 -1.57
CA ILE A 188 17.39 1.03 -2.18
C ILE A 188 17.09 1.31 -3.65
N PRO A 189 17.93 0.86 -4.60
CA PRO A 189 17.71 1.14 -6.01
C PRO A 189 16.58 0.28 -6.58
N VAL A 190 15.90 0.80 -7.60
CA VAL A 190 14.89 0.05 -8.37
C VAL A 190 15.36 -1.36 -8.73
N GLY A 191 14.49 -2.35 -8.50
CA GLY A 191 14.78 -3.77 -8.74
C GLY A 191 15.61 -4.46 -7.65
N SER A 192 15.99 -3.78 -6.58
CA SER A 192 16.60 -4.38 -5.38
C SER A 192 15.65 -4.32 -4.19
N SER A 193 15.82 -5.21 -3.22
CA SER A 193 15.04 -5.21 -1.97
C SER A 193 15.86 -4.76 -0.75
N SER A 194 17.13 -4.39 -0.93
CA SER A 194 18.00 -3.97 0.18
C SER A 194 19.13 -3.06 -0.26
N ALA A 195 19.61 -2.22 0.66
CA ALA A 195 20.86 -1.49 0.54
C ALA A 195 21.52 -1.37 1.93
N SER A 196 22.85 -1.19 1.96
CA SER A 196 23.60 -1.04 3.21
C SER A 196 24.61 0.10 3.16
N THR A 197 24.86 0.71 4.32
CA THR A 197 25.94 1.67 4.55
C THR A 197 26.67 1.34 5.85
N SER A 198 27.82 1.95 6.08
CA SER A 198 28.62 1.74 7.29
C SER A 198 28.63 2.97 8.19
N PHE A 199 28.45 2.74 9.49
CA PHE A 199 28.72 3.67 10.57
C PHE A 199 29.97 3.18 11.31
N THR A 200 31.04 3.98 11.29
CA THR A 200 32.31 3.64 11.94
C THR A 200 32.45 4.45 13.22
N VAL A 201 32.67 3.78 14.35
CA VAL A 201 33.06 4.44 15.61
C VAL A 201 34.51 4.86 15.50
N LEU A 202 34.78 6.13 15.76
CA LEU A 202 36.11 6.72 15.74
C LEU A 202 36.60 6.92 17.16
N ASP A 203 37.87 6.63 17.38
CA ASP A 203 38.58 7.01 18.60
C ASP A 203 38.71 8.53 18.59
N ASP A 204 38.08 9.20 19.55
CA ASP A 204 38.38 10.59 19.80
C ASP A 204 39.68 10.63 20.63
N ASP A 205 40.66 11.42 20.18
CA ASP A 205 41.94 11.57 20.91
C ASP A 205 41.69 12.38 22.21
N LEU A 206 40.91 11.85 23.16
CA LEU A 206 40.81 12.39 24.50
C LEU A 206 42.07 11.98 25.28
N ASN A 207 43.06 12.87 25.26
CA ASN A 207 44.16 12.90 26.25
C ASN A 207 43.62 13.11 27.68
#